data_AF-A0A3D1ZU73-F1
#
_entry.id   AF-A0A3D1ZU73-F1
#
_cell.length_a   1.000
_cell.length_b   1.000
_cell.length_c   1.000
_cell.angle_alpha   90.00
_cell.angle_beta   90.00
_cell.angle_gamma   90.00
#
_symmetry.space_group_name_H-M   'P 1'
#
loop_
_entity.id
_entity.type
_entity.pdbx_description
1 polymer ?
#
loop_
_entity_poly.entity_id
_entity_poly.type
_entity_poly.pdbx_seq_one_letter_code
_entity_poly.pdbx_strand_id
1 'polypeptide(L)'
;MNESVERHVSITTMGSDGSVTYVAKTSVHVSDEGGDGNRWFDPETCCDERERALIAAMRAYLRPERAPQCLVDRLKDTLDRCCEDSRTH
;
A
#
# COMPACT_ATOMS: atom_id res chain seq x y z
N MET A 1 11.63 -9.77 -22.76
CA MET A 1 12.26 -10.44 -21.61
C MET A 1 11.43 -10.05 -20.40
N ASN A 2 10.47 -10.89 -20.01
CA ASN A 2 9.57 -10.61 -18.88
C ASN A 2 10.28 -11.04 -17.60
N GLU A 3 10.63 -10.07 -16.76
CA GLU A 3 11.23 -10.32 -15.46
C GLU A 3 10.11 -10.59 -14.46
N SER A 4 9.87 -11.87 -14.14
CA SER A 4 8.96 -12.23 -13.05
C SER A 4 9.56 -11.74 -11.73
N VAL A 5 8.85 -10.86 -11.03
CA VAL A 5 9.30 -10.35 -9.73
C VAL A 5 8.87 -11.34 -8.65
N GLU A 6 9.82 -12.15 -8.17
CA GLU A 6 9.61 -12.98 -7.00
C GLU A 6 9.62 -12.12 -5.73
N ARG A 7 8.52 -12.16 -4.97
CA ARG A 7 8.43 -11.48 -3.67
C ARG A 7 8.34 -12.52 -2.56
N HIS A 8 9.28 -12.45 -1.62
CA HIS A 8 9.24 -13.29 -0.42
C HIS A 8 8.39 -12.64 0.66
N VAL A 9 7.34 -13.34 1.10
CA VAL A 9 6.52 -12.93 2.24
C VAL A 9 6.80 -13.89 3.39
N SER A 10 7.15 -13.33 4.55
CA SER A 10 7.34 -14.09 5.79
C SER A 10 6.31 -13.63 6.80
N ILE A 11 5.52 -14.58 7.30
CA ILE A 11 4.59 -14.33 8.41
C ILE A 11 5.21 -14.92 9.66
N THR A 12 5.44 -14.06 10.64
CA THR A 12 6.02 -14.42 11.93
C THR A 12 4.96 -14.27 13.01
N THR A 13 4.66 -15.36 13.70
CA THR A 13 3.82 -15.34 14.91
C THR A 13 4.73 -15.25 16.13
N MET A 14 4.43 -14.33 17.04
CA MET A 14 5.19 -14.15 18.29
C MET A 14 4.37 -14.63 19.48
N GLY A 15 5.01 -15.31 20.42
CA GLY A 15 4.49 -15.64 21.74
C GLY A 15 4.40 -14.39 22.63
N SER A 16 3.67 -14.51 23.74
CA SER A 16 3.48 -13.42 24.71
C SER A 16 4.78 -12.96 25.39
N ASP A 17 5.83 -13.77 25.31
CA ASP A 17 7.19 -13.50 25.79
C ASP A 17 8.09 -12.83 24.72
N GLY A 18 7.55 -12.52 23.55
CA GLY A 18 8.30 -11.97 22.43
C GLY A 18 9.14 -13.00 21.67
N SER A 19 9.02 -14.29 22.01
CA SER A 19 9.65 -15.36 21.23
C SER A 19 8.91 -15.58 19.91
N VAL A 20 9.62 -15.94 18.84
CA VAL A 20 8.99 -16.34 17.58
C VAL A 20 8.53 -17.79 17.71
N THR A 21 7.23 -18.03 17.68
CA THR A 21 6.65 -19.37 17.83
C THR A 21 6.42 -20.07 16.49
N TYR A 22 6.26 -19.29 15.42
CA TYR A 22 6.01 -19.85 14.08
C TYR A 22 6.46 -18.88 12.98
N VAL A 23 7.09 -19.43 11.94
CA VAL A 23 7.45 -18.70 10.72
C VAL A 23 6.90 -19.46 9.52
N ALA A 24 5.92 -18.87 8.83
CA ALA A 24 5.49 -19.34 7.52
C ALA A 24 6.21 -18.52 6.44
N LYS A 25 6.93 -19.22 5.57
CA LYS A 25 7.52 -18.64 4.35
C LYS A 25 6.68 -19.08 3.17
N THR A 26 6.26 -18.12 2.36
CA THR A 26 5.60 -18.39 1.07
C THR A 26 6.20 -17.48 0.01
N SER A 27 6.40 -18.01 -1.20
CA SER A 27 6.81 -17.23 -2.36
C SER A 27 5.56 -16.83 -3.14
N VAL A 28 5.43 -15.54 -3.43
CA VAL A 28 4.37 -15.03 -4.30
C VAL A 28 5.01 -14.64 -5.62
N HIS A 29 4.66 -15.37 -6.68
CA HIS A 29 5.08 -15.06 -8.04
C HIS A 29 4.05 -14.12 -8.65
N VAL A 30 4.43 -12.86 -8.86
CA VAL A 30 3.60 -11.91 -9.62
C VAL A 30 4.08 -11.97 -11.06
N SER A 31 3.41 -12.75 -11.88
CA SER A 31 3.62 -12.76 -13.32
C SER A 31 3.05 -11.45 -13.89
N ASP A 32 3.91 -10.59 -14.42
CA ASP A 32 3.46 -9.55 -15.33
C ASP A 32 3.12 -10.25 -16.64
N GLU A 33 1.83 -10.52 -16.87
CA GLU A 33 1.33 -11.06 -18.14
C GLU A 33 1.35 -9.96 -19.21
N GLY A 34 2.53 -9.40 -19.50
CA GLY A 34 2.77 -8.43 -20.56
C GLY A 34 2.74 -9.04 -21.97
N GLY A 35 1.69 -9.80 -22.33
CA GLY A 35 1.55 -10.37 -23.67
C GLY A 35 0.24 -11.13 -23.89
N ASP A 36 -0.60 -10.62 -24.80
CA ASP A 36 -1.80 -11.24 -25.40
C ASP A 36 -2.81 -11.91 -24.45
N GLY A 37 -3.36 -11.13 -23.50
CA GLY A 37 -4.48 -11.58 -22.67
C GLY A 37 -4.75 -10.71 -21.43
N ASN A 38 -3.80 -9.87 -21.05
CA ASN A 38 -3.90 -8.95 -19.92
C ASN A 38 -4.92 -7.83 -20.18
N ARG A 39 -6.19 -8.16 -19.95
CA ARG A 39 -7.20 -7.16 -19.66
C ARG A 39 -6.90 -6.61 -18.28
N TRP A 40 -6.00 -5.62 -18.24
CA TRP A 40 -5.86 -4.72 -17.09
C TRP A 40 -7.26 -4.39 -16.59
N PHE A 41 -7.50 -4.54 -15.28
CA PHE A 41 -8.84 -4.30 -14.72
C PHE A 41 -9.25 -2.86 -15.02
N ASP A 42 -10.14 -2.72 -16.00
CA ASP A 42 -10.72 -1.45 -16.41
C ASP A 42 -12.16 -1.40 -15.89
N PRO A 43 -12.46 -0.56 -14.88
CA PRO A 43 -13.79 -0.43 -14.33
C PRO A 43 -14.86 -0.13 -15.39
N GLU A 44 -14.50 0.50 -16.51
CA GLU A 44 -15.48 0.83 -17.56
C GLU A 44 -15.90 -0.38 -18.41
N THR A 45 -15.08 -1.44 -18.46
CA THR A 45 -15.39 -2.65 -19.25
C THR A 45 -15.70 -3.87 -18.38
N CYS A 46 -15.27 -3.87 -17.12
CA CYS A 46 -15.44 -5.00 -16.21
C CYS A 46 -16.60 -4.86 -15.21
N CYS A 47 -17.13 -3.66 -15.00
CA CYS A 47 -18.09 -3.39 -13.92
C CYS A 47 -19.43 -2.86 -14.41
N ASP A 48 -20.48 -3.18 -13.66
CA ASP A 48 -21.80 -2.57 -13.86
C ASP A 48 -21.86 -1.12 -13.32
N GLU A 49 -22.98 -0.44 -13.51
CA GLU A 49 -23.17 0.94 -13.02
C GLU A 49 -23.03 1.08 -11.50
N ARG A 50 -23.53 0.11 -10.73
CA ARG A 50 -23.50 0.15 -9.27
C ARG A 50 -22.08 -0.06 -8.76
N GLU A 51 -21.35 -1.00 -9.34
CA GLU A 51 -19.96 -1.28 -9.01
C GLU A 51 -19.06 -0.08 -9.34
N ARG A 52 -19.24 0.54 -10.52
CA ARG A 52 -18.51 1.76 -10.89
C ARG A 52 -18.78 2.90 -9.91
N ALA A 53 -20.04 3.11 -9.51
CA ALA A 53 -20.40 4.12 -8.53
C ALA A 53 -19.74 3.87 -7.15
N LEU A 54 -19.71 2.61 -6.71
CA LEU A 54 -19.03 2.23 -5.46
C LEU A 54 -17.52 2.44 -5.53
N ILE A 55 -16.87 2.04 -6.63
CA ILE A 55 -15.44 2.25 -6.86
C ILE A 55 -15.12 3.75 -6.85
N ALA A 56 -15.94 4.58 -7.51
CA ALA A 56 -15.77 6.03 -7.53
C ALA A 56 -15.86 6.62 -6.11
N ALA A 57 -16.85 6.22 -5.32
CA ALA A 57 -17.00 6.65 -3.94
C ALA A 57 -15.79 6.24 -3.07
N MET A 58 -15.34 4.99 -3.20
CA MET A 58 -14.16 4.50 -2.48
C MET A 58 -12.89 5.25 -2.87
N ARG A 59 -12.69 5.54 -4.16
CA ARG A 59 -11.56 6.34 -4.64
C ARG A 59 -11.56 7.74 -4.04
N ALA A 60 -12.71 8.42 -4.04
CA ALA A 60 -12.84 9.74 -3.44
C ALA A 60 -12.50 9.75 -1.95
N TYR A 61 -12.92 8.70 -1.22
CA TYR A 61 -12.64 8.56 0.21
C TYR A 61 -11.17 8.25 0.50
N LEU A 62 -10.58 7.30 -0.23
CA LEU A 62 -9.21 6.81 0.00
C LEU A 62 -8.14 7.73 -0.59
N ARG A 63 -8.48 8.50 -1.63
CA ARG A 63 -7.57 9.38 -2.37
C ARG A 63 -8.17 10.79 -2.45
N PRO A 64 -8.27 11.49 -1.31
CA PRO A 64 -8.78 12.85 -1.30
C PRO A 64 -7.87 13.76 -2.14
N GLU A 65 -8.46 14.72 -2.85
CA GLU A 65 -7.71 15.67 -3.69
C GLU A 65 -6.72 16.52 -2.90
N ARG A 66 -7.01 16.73 -1.61
CA ARG A 66 -6.18 17.49 -0.69
C ARG A 66 -5.88 16.64 0.54
N ALA A 67 -4.65 16.76 1.03
CA ALA A 67 -4.27 16.16 2.30
C ALA A 67 -5.14 16.73 3.44
N PRO A 68 -5.58 15.89 4.40
CA PRO A 68 -6.25 16.37 5.60
C PRO A 68 -5.37 17.33 6.39
N GLN A 69 -5.97 18.38 6.96
CA GLN A 69 -5.22 19.41 7.70
C GLN A 69 -4.41 18.82 8.87
N CYS A 70 -4.99 17.88 9.61
CA CYS A 70 -4.31 17.20 10.72
C CYS A 70 -3.03 16.47 10.30
N LEU A 71 -2.97 15.95 9.07
CA LEU A 71 -1.76 15.31 8.54
C LEU A 71 -0.70 16.38 8.24
N VAL A 72 -1.10 17.49 7.63
CA VAL A 72 -0.21 18.61 7.30
C VAL A 72 0.36 19.23 8.57
N ASP A 73 -0.45 19.44 9.60
CA ASP A 73 -0.01 20.02 10.87
C ASP A 73 0.99 19.08 11.56
N ARG A 74 0.67 17.78 11.63
CA ARG A 74 1.59 16.79 12.21
C ARG A 74 2.91 16.69 11.46
N LEU A 75 2.90 16.83 10.14
CA LEU A 75 4.10 16.88 9.31
C LEU A 75 4.95 18.11 9.67
N LYS A 76 4.33 19.30 9.76
CA LYS A 76 5.02 20.54 10.15
C LYS A 76 5.66 20.40 11.53
N ASP A 77 4.89 20.01 12.54
CA ASP A 77 5.40 19.81 13.91
C ASP A 77 6.59 18.85 13.96
N THR A 78 6.57 17.81 13.12
CA THR A 78 7.64 16.82 13.07
C THR A 78 8.89 17.40 12.41
N LEU A 79 8.73 18.13 11.31
CA LEU A 79 9.84 18.79 10.63
C LEU A 79 10.47 19.88 11.50
N ASP A 80 9.65 20.68 12.19
CA ASP A 80 10.12 21.73 13.09
C ASP A 80 10.98 21.14 14.22
N ARG A 81 10.51 20.07 14.87
CA ARG A 81 11.31 19.34 15.88
C ARG A 81 12.64 18.83 15.33
N CYS A 82 12.65 18.20 14.16
CA CYS A 82 13.89 17.72 13.55
C CYS A 82 14.89 18.86 13.23
N CYS A 83 14.38 20.03 12.85
CA CYS A 83 15.20 21.22 12.61
C CYS A 83 15.77 21.83 13.91
N GLU A 84 15.06 21.70 15.03
CA GLU A 84 15.53 22.12 16.36
C GLU A 84 16.58 21.14 16.91
N ASP A 85 16.35 19.83 16.74
CA ASP A 85 17.28 18.77 17.16
C ASP A 85 18.62 18.86 16.41
N SER A 86 18.61 19.27 15.15
CA SER A 86 19.82 19.44 14.33
C SER A 86 20.59 20.74 14.60
N ARG A 87 19.99 21.71 15.30
CA ARG A 87 20.61 22.99 15.69
C ARG A 87 21.23 22.98 17.08
N THR A 88 20.85 22.01 17.90
CA THR A 88 21.34 21.86 19.29
C THR A 88 22.51 20.88 19.42
N HIS A 89 22.97 20.32 18.29
CA HIS A 89 24.07 19.38 18.17
C HIS A 89 25.23 19.95 17.35
#